data_AF-A0A6I4NTX2-F1
#
_entry.id   AF-A0A6I4NTX2-F1
#
_cell.length_a   1.000
_cell.length_b   1.000
_cell.length_c   1.000
_cell.angle_alpha   90.00
_cell.angle_beta   90.00
_cell.angle_gamma   90.00
#
_symmetry.space_group_name_H-M   'P 1'
#
loop_
_entity.id
_entity.type
_entity.pdbx_description
1 polymer ?
#
loop_
_entity_poly.entity_id
_entity_poly.type
_entity_poly.pdbx_seq_one_letter_code
_entity_poly.pdbx_strand_id
1 'polypeptide(L)'
;MKNIFKGSLRGYVCEDCLEEISDVDVLLYHPYRNETRKAEAVPDVKGDFRLVTKEEAKQREKLLIAKAKTDAKGNFEFVIDERNLNVDFDIDFVCGSVPRKIPKPKKDELIQFHLTTLSMGIELEKQAKNQNYRWQYDIIHKWWCYIRGHFFDAWVICGHLMNCQTNKPIANAKVTAIDADFLTDDTLGYAMTDADGHFRIDYSSVDFKKTFLSPWFNVETDPNFLSFQSGPDVYFKAELAGTTLINETKANARKNVPYCLCVTLCSEIAVTDPDESFPSAWTGIGAKFSASYGTSAPDFDAEGYASSDKNVLFSTIKLTGQAALKSAAGHPIEYRFSVSDATLPNDTLTNPPLGSFTKIVGLHPNLFVPGLVSKLERKVFSLIHNQIPIYSAQSDFDAEGWFSVNHAIERTLISYGLTLADLALYNVIDEDPLIAMNTAALTTAPNILPDSFSAGQPIPATNDIPVEKFAIRFEIRSVIDKPANQFGIVNGGKILNSVIMNNNPIYRKLAVKELEESTLCSPINGTIHAKYTLYHPYLASGKLHLNSNSLTIDRDVLDGVINSASVKRINANSPLNAPPLDNLVRCTYSLKLYASTRKHNGDFGDSDGGTPLEQVFFYDENQV
;
A
#
# COMPACT_ATOMS: atom_id res chain seq x y z
N MET A 1 -5.60 -1.36 -63.72
CA MET A 1 -6.05 -1.77 -62.36
C MET A 1 -5.69 -0.63 -61.40
N LYS A 2 -6.43 -0.37 -60.32
CA LYS A 2 -5.99 0.67 -59.35
C LYS A 2 -4.90 0.09 -58.46
N ASN A 3 -3.70 0.65 -58.51
CA ASN A 3 -2.61 0.29 -57.61
C ASN A 3 -2.82 1.03 -56.27
N ILE A 4 -3.21 0.29 -55.24
CA ILE A 4 -3.51 0.87 -53.91
C ILE A 4 -2.36 0.53 -52.97
N PHE A 5 -1.64 1.54 -52.49
CA PHE A 5 -0.66 1.38 -51.43
C PHE A 5 -1.35 1.52 -50.06
N LYS A 6 -1.08 0.58 -49.16
CA LYS A 6 -1.69 0.48 -47.84
C LYS A 6 -0.61 0.60 -46.77
N GLY A 7 -0.79 1.56 -45.87
CA GLY A 7 0.12 1.75 -44.74
C GLY A 7 -0.59 1.83 -43.40
N SER A 8 0.19 1.77 -42.33
CA SER A 8 -0.21 2.02 -40.95
C SER A 8 0.89 2.79 -40.21
N LEU A 9 0.48 3.78 -39.42
CA LEU A 9 1.37 4.66 -38.67
C LEU A 9 1.13 4.51 -37.16
N ARG A 10 2.19 4.20 -36.42
CA ARG A 10 2.16 3.92 -34.99
C ARG A 10 3.29 4.63 -34.25
N GLY A 11 3.13 4.82 -32.95
CA GLY A 11 4.16 5.42 -32.10
C GLY A 11 4.37 4.61 -30.82
N TYR A 12 5.63 4.34 -30.47
CA TYR A 12 5.96 3.67 -29.23
C TYR A 12 5.92 4.64 -28.04
N VAL A 13 5.15 4.30 -27.01
CA VAL A 13 5.15 4.97 -25.71
C VAL A 13 6.01 4.22 -24.70
N CYS A 14 5.97 2.88 -24.74
CA CYS A 14 6.87 1.96 -24.05
C CYS A 14 7.12 0.75 -24.97
N GLU A 15 7.87 -0.26 -24.51
CA GLU A 15 8.15 -1.47 -25.31
C GLU A 15 6.87 -2.25 -25.68
N ASP A 16 5.92 -2.30 -24.75
CA ASP A 16 4.60 -2.96 -24.84
C ASP A 16 3.43 -2.00 -25.06
N CYS A 17 3.66 -0.70 -24.90
CA CYS A 17 2.65 0.35 -25.03
C CYS A 17 2.80 1.08 -26.36
N LEU A 18 1.94 0.73 -27.32
CA LEU A 18 1.91 1.32 -28.66
C LEU A 18 0.65 2.16 -28.87
N GLU A 19 0.80 3.24 -29.63
CA GLU A 19 -0.30 4.09 -30.04
C GLU A 19 -0.54 4.05 -31.54
N GLU A 20 -1.79 3.82 -31.91
CA GLU A 20 -2.27 4.04 -33.27
C GLU A 20 -2.40 5.54 -33.53
N ILE A 21 -1.62 6.06 -34.49
CA ILE A 21 -1.59 7.49 -34.81
C ILE A 21 -2.78 7.80 -35.72
N SER A 22 -3.92 8.07 -35.10
CA SER A 22 -5.21 8.27 -35.74
C SER A 22 -5.53 9.74 -36.03
N ASP A 23 -6.37 9.97 -37.04
CA ASP A 23 -6.86 11.29 -37.46
C ASP A 23 -5.78 12.27 -37.93
N VAL A 24 -4.63 11.76 -38.40
CA VAL A 24 -3.53 12.58 -38.95
C VAL A 24 -3.50 12.51 -40.48
N ASP A 25 -2.96 13.56 -41.10
CA ASP A 25 -2.75 13.58 -42.54
C ASP A 25 -1.41 12.91 -42.87
N VAL A 26 -1.42 11.94 -43.77
CA VAL A 26 -0.23 11.34 -44.37
C VAL A 26 -0.08 11.90 -45.78
N LEU A 27 1.13 12.33 -46.11
CA LEU A 27 1.46 13.02 -47.34
C LEU A 27 2.51 12.23 -48.12
N LEU A 28 2.27 12.06 -49.41
CA LEU A 28 3.19 11.39 -50.33
C LEU A 28 3.74 12.42 -51.32
N TYR A 29 5.06 12.52 -51.40
CA TYR A 29 5.76 13.49 -52.24
C TYR A 29 6.75 12.82 -53.20
N HIS A 30 7.04 13.49 -54.32
CA HIS A 30 8.30 13.24 -55.00
C HIS A 30 9.49 13.57 -54.06
N PRO A 31 10.63 12.86 -54.18
CA PRO A 31 11.75 13.03 -53.26
C PRO A 31 12.24 14.47 -53.22
N TYR A 32 12.34 15.05 -52.02
CA TYR A 32 12.70 16.45 -51.85
C TYR A 32 14.20 16.73 -52.07
N ARG A 33 15.05 15.77 -51.70
CA ARG A 33 16.50 15.80 -51.95
C ARG A 33 16.82 14.75 -53.01
N ASN A 34 17.55 15.14 -54.07
CA ASN A 34 18.01 14.25 -55.15
C ASN A 34 19.10 13.26 -54.66
N GLU A 35 18.92 12.61 -53.52
CA GLU A 35 19.77 11.50 -53.11
C GLU A 35 19.15 10.22 -53.69
N THR A 36 19.56 9.88 -54.91
CA THR A 36 19.25 8.58 -55.50
C THR A 36 19.88 7.50 -54.63
N ARG A 37 19.08 6.78 -53.83
CA ARG A 37 19.56 5.59 -53.11
C ARG A 37 20.11 4.60 -54.13
N LYS A 38 21.34 4.13 -53.93
CA LYS A 38 21.82 2.91 -54.61
C LYS A 38 21.00 1.74 -54.06
N ALA A 39 20.47 0.90 -54.95
CA ALA A 39 19.56 -0.20 -54.66
C ALA A 39 20.07 -1.30 -53.70
N GLU A 40 21.29 -1.16 -53.14
CA GLU A 40 21.94 -2.12 -52.25
C GLU A 40 22.24 -1.58 -50.83
N ALA A 41 21.84 -0.36 -50.50
CA ALA A 41 22.02 0.17 -49.14
C ALA A 41 20.86 -0.25 -48.22
N VAL A 42 21.17 -1.07 -47.20
CA VAL A 42 20.28 -1.33 -46.06
C VAL A 42 19.83 0.01 -45.46
N PRO A 43 18.53 0.23 -45.19
CA PRO A 43 18.05 1.50 -44.66
C PRO A 43 18.76 1.82 -43.34
N ASP A 44 19.49 2.94 -43.30
CA ASP A 44 20.03 3.47 -42.06
C ASP A 44 18.86 4.07 -41.27
N VAL A 45 18.30 3.26 -40.38
CA VAL A 45 17.16 3.60 -39.50
C VAL A 45 17.47 4.82 -38.60
N LYS A 46 18.73 5.28 -38.50
CA LYS A 46 19.12 6.43 -37.68
C LYS A 46 19.00 7.81 -38.37
N GLY A 47 18.78 7.89 -39.68
CA GLY A 47 18.94 9.15 -40.45
C GLY A 47 17.69 9.86 -40.97
N ASP A 48 16.57 9.16 -41.19
CA ASP A 48 15.49 9.70 -42.03
C ASP A 48 14.38 10.44 -41.26
N PHE A 49 14.01 10.00 -40.05
CA PHE A 49 12.91 10.63 -39.31
C PHE A 49 13.30 12.02 -38.81
N ARG A 50 12.57 13.07 -39.21
CA ARG A 50 12.88 14.45 -38.79
C ARG A 50 11.70 15.40 -38.89
N LEU A 51 11.78 16.47 -38.10
CA LEU A 51 10.90 17.63 -38.24
C LEU A 51 11.13 18.32 -39.60
N VAL A 52 10.03 18.63 -40.29
CA VAL A 52 10.03 19.43 -41.52
C VAL A 52 9.74 20.87 -41.14
N THR A 53 10.63 21.80 -41.51
CA THR A 53 10.43 23.22 -41.20
C THR A 53 9.29 23.80 -42.03
N LYS A 54 8.71 24.92 -41.60
CA LYS A 54 7.64 25.60 -42.35
C LYS A 54 8.09 26.01 -43.75
N GLU A 55 9.36 26.39 -43.90
CA GLU A 55 9.98 26.74 -45.18
C GLU A 55 10.10 25.52 -46.09
N GLU A 56 10.53 24.38 -45.54
CA GLU A 56 10.63 23.14 -46.29
C GLU A 56 9.24 22.61 -46.70
N ALA A 57 8.26 22.64 -45.79
CA ALA A 57 6.89 22.22 -46.08
C ALA A 57 6.31 22.99 -47.28
N LYS A 58 6.49 24.31 -47.32
CA LYS A 58 6.09 25.17 -48.45
C LYS A 58 6.79 24.80 -49.77
N GLN A 59 8.05 24.36 -49.70
CA GLN A 59 8.76 23.90 -50.90
C GLN A 59 8.24 22.54 -51.37
N ARG A 60 7.97 21.63 -50.43
CA ARG A 60 7.43 20.29 -50.66
C ARG A 60 6.00 20.30 -51.20
N GLU A 61 5.19 21.34 -50.95
CA GLU A 61 3.84 21.46 -51.54
C GLU A 61 3.82 21.27 -53.07
N LYS A 62 4.86 21.73 -53.77
CA LYS A 62 4.99 21.57 -55.23
C LYS A 62 5.30 20.14 -55.67
N LEU A 63 5.74 19.29 -54.75
CA LEU A 63 6.10 17.89 -54.96
C LEU A 63 4.99 16.93 -54.51
N LEU A 64 3.88 17.45 -53.96
CA LEU A 64 2.81 16.64 -53.39
C LEU A 64 2.10 15.83 -54.47
N ILE A 65 1.99 14.54 -54.21
CA ILE A 65 1.36 13.56 -55.12
C ILE A 65 -0.02 13.18 -54.58
N ALA A 66 -0.08 12.84 -53.29
CA ALA A 66 -1.29 12.39 -52.65
C ALA A 66 -1.33 12.73 -51.17
N LYS A 67 -2.56 12.82 -50.64
CA LYS A 67 -2.87 13.05 -49.23
C LYS A 67 -3.94 12.05 -48.79
N ALA A 68 -3.73 11.42 -47.64
CA ALA A 68 -4.66 10.47 -47.04
C ALA A 68 -4.77 10.76 -45.54
N LYS A 69 -5.89 10.42 -44.93
CA LYS A 69 -6.09 10.55 -43.47
C LYS A 69 -6.02 9.17 -42.82
N THR A 70 -5.38 9.06 -41.66
CA THR A 70 -5.37 7.80 -40.92
C THR A 70 -6.71 7.53 -40.25
N ASP A 71 -7.12 6.26 -40.26
CA ASP A 71 -8.29 5.77 -39.50
C ASP A 71 -7.98 5.62 -38.00
N ALA A 72 -8.95 5.11 -37.22
CA ALA A 72 -8.81 4.87 -35.78
C ALA A 72 -7.71 3.84 -35.42
N LYS A 73 -7.24 3.05 -36.38
CA LYS A 73 -6.17 2.06 -36.26
C LYS A 73 -4.89 2.53 -36.98
N GLY A 74 -4.75 3.83 -37.20
CA GLY A 74 -3.57 4.41 -37.86
C GLY A 74 -3.42 4.04 -39.34
N ASN A 75 -4.40 3.38 -39.98
CA ASN A 75 -4.27 2.91 -41.36
C ASN A 75 -4.59 4.02 -42.35
N PHE A 76 -3.87 4.05 -43.47
CA PHE A 76 -4.11 4.95 -44.59
C PHE A 76 -3.92 4.22 -45.92
N GLU A 77 -4.53 4.76 -46.98
CA GLU A 77 -4.44 4.19 -48.33
C GLU A 77 -4.23 5.29 -49.37
N PHE A 78 -3.30 5.06 -50.31
CA PHE A 78 -3.05 5.92 -51.46
C PHE A 78 -3.36 5.19 -52.76
N VAL A 79 -3.98 5.89 -53.72
CA VAL A 79 -4.12 5.41 -55.10
C VAL A 79 -2.93 5.93 -55.90
N ILE A 80 -2.14 5.02 -56.47
CA ILE A 80 -0.92 5.32 -57.21
C ILE A 80 -1.17 5.23 -58.72
N ASP A 81 -0.83 6.30 -59.45
CA ASP A 81 -0.86 6.33 -60.92
C ASP A 81 0.22 5.36 -61.48
N GLU A 82 -0.12 4.64 -62.54
CA GLU A 82 0.78 3.69 -63.22
C GLU A 82 2.12 4.32 -63.63
N ARG A 83 2.13 5.63 -63.91
CA ARG A 83 3.35 6.39 -64.26
C ARG A 83 4.35 6.52 -63.12
N ASN A 84 3.92 6.34 -61.87
CA ASN A 84 4.78 6.54 -60.70
C ASN A 84 5.10 5.23 -59.95
N LEU A 85 4.97 4.07 -60.60
CA LEU A 85 5.21 2.76 -59.98
C LEU A 85 6.68 2.49 -59.68
N ASN A 86 7.60 3.05 -60.47
CA ASN A 86 9.05 2.82 -60.34
C ASN A 86 9.79 4.03 -59.77
N VAL A 87 9.09 4.86 -58.99
CA VAL A 87 9.63 6.09 -58.42
C VAL A 87 9.67 5.95 -56.90
N ASP A 88 10.74 6.46 -56.29
CA ASP A 88 10.84 6.58 -54.84
C ASP A 88 10.01 7.78 -54.37
N PHE A 89 9.39 7.68 -53.19
CA PHE A 89 8.60 8.77 -52.62
C PHE A 89 9.01 9.07 -51.19
N ASP A 90 9.00 10.36 -50.86
CA ASP A 90 9.03 10.79 -49.47
C ASP A 90 7.63 10.62 -48.89
N ILE A 91 7.55 10.01 -47.71
CA ILE A 91 6.33 9.94 -46.94
C ILE A 91 6.48 10.75 -45.65
N ASP A 92 5.54 11.66 -45.44
CA ASP A 92 5.48 12.52 -44.28
C ASP A 92 4.13 12.32 -43.57
N PHE A 93 4.06 12.73 -42.31
CA PHE A 93 2.78 12.92 -41.65
C PHE A 93 2.68 14.31 -41.02
N VAL A 94 1.46 14.82 -40.94
CA VAL A 94 1.12 16.10 -40.35
C VAL A 94 0.13 15.86 -39.23
N CYS A 95 0.50 16.25 -38.02
CA CYS A 95 -0.35 16.14 -36.85
C CYS A 95 -0.57 17.51 -36.18
N GLY A 96 -1.79 17.74 -35.72
CA GLY A 96 -2.15 18.88 -34.86
C GLY A 96 -2.50 18.46 -33.43
N SER A 97 -2.47 17.15 -33.16
CA SER A 97 -2.70 16.56 -31.85
C SER A 97 -2.09 15.16 -31.80
N VAL A 98 -2.10 14.56 -30.61
CA VAL A 98 -1.76 13.15 -30.38
C VAL A 98 -2.97 12.40 -29.79
N PRO A 99 -3.01 11.06 -29.91
CA PRO A 99 -4.09 10.26 -29.35
C PRO A 99 -4.28 10.45 -27.82
N ARG A 100 -5.55 10.40 -27.39
CA ARG A 100 -6.02 10.35 -25.98
C ARG A 100 -5.68 11.59 -25.11
N LYS A 101 -5.57 12.78 -25.71
CA LYS A 101 -5.23 14.04 -25.00
C LYS A 101 -6.40 14.64 -24.18
N ILE A 102 -6.10 15.10 -22.96
CA ILE A 102 -6.97 15.85 -22.02
C ILE A 102 -6.17 17.07 -21.48
N PRO A 103 -6.61 18.36 -21.54
CA PRO A 103 -7.56 19.04 -22.41
C PRO A 103 -6.95 20.19 -23.29
N LYS A 104 -7.77 20.66 -24.25
CA LYS A 104 -7.68 21.71 -25.30
C LYS A 104 -6.32 22.05 -25.97
N PRO A 105 -6.25 22.01 -27.32
CA PRO A 105 -5.05 22.38 -28.07
C PRO A 105 -4.67 23.86 -27.84
N LYS A 106 -3.37 24.15 -27.73
CA LYS A 106 -2.86 25.46 -28.13
C LYS A 106 -3.19 25.60 -29.62
N LYS A 107 -3.76 26.75 -29.98
CA LYS A 107 -4.24 27.08 -31.33
C LYS A 107 -3.27 26.58 -32.44
N ASP A 108 -3.72 25.61 -33.22
CA ASP A 108 -3.35 25.26 -34.60
C ASP A 108 -1.88 25.46 -35.03
N GLU A 109 -0.93 24.79 -34.36
CA GLU A 109 0.36 24.52 -35.00
C GLU A 109 0.34 23.08 -35.54
N LEU A 110 0.00 22.94 -36.82
CA LEU A 110 0.19 21.70 -37.57
C LEU A 110 1.69 21.47 -37.75
N ILE A 111 2.16 20.29 -37.33
CA ILE A 111 3.57 19.94 -37.39
C ILE A 111 3.75 18.81 -38.38
N GLN A 112 4.68 19.01 -39.32
CA GLN A 112 5.02 18.04 -40.34
C GLN A 112 6.32 17.33 -39.99
N PHE A 113 6.31 16.00 -40.10
CA PHE A 113 7.50 15.16 -39.92
C PHE A 113 7.70 14.31 -41.16
N HIS A 114 8.94 14.24 -41.61
CA HIS A 114 9.36 13.28 -42.61
C HIS A 114 9.58 11.93 -41.94
N LEU A 115 8.95 10.88 -42.46
CA LEU A 115 9.10 9.52 -41.93
C LEU A 115 10.29 8.82 -42.58
N THR A 116 10.26 8.70 -43.91
CA THR A 116 11.31 8.07 -44.73
C THR A 116 11.02 8.24 -46.22
N THR A 117 11.96 7.78 -47.05
CA THR A 117 11.79 7.61 -48.48
C THR A 117 11.59 6.13 -48.79
N LEU A 118 10.51 5.78 -49.50
CA LEU A 118 10.14 4.41 -49.85
C LEU A 118 10.07 4.19 -51.36
N SER A 119 10.45 2.99 -51.81
CA SER A 119 10.33 2.60 -53.21
C SER A 119 8.97 1.95 -53.46
N MET A 120 8.08 2.63 -54.18
CA MET A 120 6.68 2.21 -54.30
C MET A 120 6.51 0.86 -54.98
N GLY A 121 7.33 0.57 -56.01
CA GLY A 121 7.28 -0.69 -56.72
C GLY A 121 7.51 -1.88 -55.80
N ILE A 122 8.51 -1.79 -54.91
CA ILE A 122 8.84 -2.85 -53.94
C ILE A 122 7.69 -3.09 -52.96
N GLU A 123 7.08 -2.03 -52.44
CA GLU A 123 5.99 -2.16 -51.47
C GLU A 123 4.70 -2.71 -52.11
N LEU A 124 4.37 -2.29 -53.33
CA LEU A 124 3.25 -2.84 -54.08
C LEU A 124 3.46 -4.31 -54.45
N GLU A 125 4.69 -4.74 -54.78
CA GLU A 125 5.01 -6.15 -55.00
C GLU A 125 4.80 -7.01 -53.74
N LYS A 126 5.19 -6.51 -52.57
CA LYS A 126 4.94 -7.20 -51.29
C LYS A 126 3.44 -7.35 -51.02
N GLN A 127 2.65 -6.31 -51.29
CA GLN A 127 1.18 -6.37 -51.19
C GLN A 127 0.53 -7.31 -52.19
N ALA A 128 1.07 -7.41 -53.41
CA ALA A 128 0.57 -8.35 -54.40
C ALA A 128 0.81 -9.81 -53.96
N LYS A 129 1.93 -10.07 -53.26
CA LYS A 129 2.25 -11.40 -52.70
C LYS A 129 1.44 -11.74 -51.44
N ASN A 130 1.04 -10.74 -50.66
CA ASN A 130 0.24 -10.92 -49.45
C ASN A 130 -0.80 -9.80 -49.31
N GLN A 131 -2.08 -10.12 -49.51
CA GLN A 131 -3.18 -9.15 -49.43
C GLN A 131 -3.35 -8.50 -48.04
N ASN A 132 -2.83 -9.14 -46.99
CA ASN A 132 -2.83 -8.62 -45.61
C ASN A 132 -1.59 -7.78 -45.30
N TYR A 133 -0.61 -7.71 -46.21
CA TYR A 133 0.55 -6.86 -46.03
C TYR A 133 0.11 -5.38 -46.02
N ARG A 134 0.60 -4.67 -45.02
CA ARG A 134 0.56 -3.21 -44.95
C ARG A 134 1.96 -2.75 -44.58
N TRP A 135 2.42 -1.69 -45.24
CA TRP A 135 3.64 -1.05 -44.81
C TRP A 135 3.41 -0.45 -43.40
N GLN A 136 4.22 -0.85 -42.44
CA GLN A 136 4.12 -0.38 -41.05
C GLN A 136 5.30 0.52 -40.75
N TYR A 137 5.01 1.72 -40.25
CA TYR A 137 6.03 2.63 -39.74
C TYR A 137 5.76 2.92 -38.28
N ASP A 138 6.68 2.49 -37.42
CA ASP A 138 6.61 2.68 -35.99
C ASP A 138 7.61 3.76 -35.57
N ILE A 139 7.09 4.91 -35.14
CA ILE A 139 7.90 5.99 -34.62
C ILE A 139 8.51 5.51 -33.30
N ILE A 140 9.84 5.47 -33.25
CA ILE A 140 10.57 4.98 -32.08
C ILE A 140 10.25 5.80 -30.83
N HIS A 141 10.29 5.13 -29.68
CA HIS A 141 9.94 5.66 -28.36
C HIS A 141 10.44 7.09 -28.10
N LYS A 142 11.75 7.31 -28.31
CA LYS A 142 12.38 8.62 -28.08
C LYS A 142 11.70 9.75 -28.86
N TRP A 143 11.42 9.54 -30.14
CA TRP A 143 10.82 10.56 -31.00
C TRP A 143 9.35 10.76 -30.69
N TRP A 144 8.60 9.67 -30.51
CA TRP A 144 7.17 9.78 -30.25
C TRP A 144 6.87 10.47 -28.92
N CYS A 145 7.60 10.13 -27.87
CA CYS A 145 7.46 10.76 -26.55
C CYS A 145 7.88 12.23 -26.55
N TYR A 146 8.95 12.57 -27.29
CA TYR A 146 9.32 13.96 -27.51
C TYR A 146 8.21 14.72 -28.23
N ILE A 147 7.61 14.14 -29.28
CA ILE A 147 6.52 14.78 -30.02
C ILE A 147 5.31 15.05 -29.12
N ARG A 148 4.85 14.03 -28.38
CA ARG A 148 3.73 14.13 -27.44
C ARG A 148 3.94 15.24 -26.41
N GLY A 149 5.08 15.23 -25.75
CA GLY A 149 5.35 16.15 -24.66
C GLY A 149 5.73 17.55 -25.09
N HIS A 150 6.69 17.67 -26.00
CA HIS A 150 7.26 18.95 -26.38
C HIS A 150 6.27 19.82 -27.16
N PHE A 151 5.58 19.23 -28.13
CA PHE A 151 4.65 19.97 -28.99
C PHE A 151 3.23 20.00 -28.46
N PHE A 152 2.80 18.94 -27.77
CA PHE A 152 1.40 18.79 -27.38
C PHE A 152 1.15 18.77 -25.87
N ASP A 153 2.18 18.91 -25.02
CA ASP A 153 2.06 18.82 -23.55
C ASP A 153 1.26 17.59 -23.09
N ALA A 154 1.42 16.48 -23.81
CA ALA A 154 0.77 15.21 -23.53
C ALA A 154 1.78 14.29 -22.83
N TRP A 155 1.52 14.02 -21.56
CA TRP A 155 2.31 13.14 -20.73
C TRP A 155 1.58 11.82 -20.57
N VAL A 156 2.33 10.73 -20.48
CA VAL A 156 1.77 9.40 -20.34
C VAL A 156 2.61 8.55 -19.40
N ILE A 157 1.93 7.85 -18.51
CA ILE A 157 2.51 6.73 -17.77
C ILE A 157 1.90 5.47 -18.36
N CYS A 158 2.76 4.53 -18.75
CA CYS A 158 2.34 3.20 -19.19
C CYS A 158 3.08 2.16 -18.36
N GLY A 159 2.39 1.12 -17.91
CA GLY A 159 3.03 0.15 -17.04
C GLY A 159 2.21 -1.08 -16.72
N HIS A 160 2.81 -1.96 -15.95
CA HIS A 160 2.20 -3.20 -15.48
C HIS A 160 2.14 -3.26 -13.96
N LEU A 161 1.08 -3.82 -13.41
CA LEU A 161 1.00 -4.24 -12.02
C LEU A 161 1.05 -5.77 -11.95
N MET A 162 2.09 -6.28 -11.29
CA MET A 162 2.39 -7.72 -11.21
C MET A 162 2.41 -8.18 -9.75
N ASN A 163 2.27 -9.47 -9.52
CA ASN A 163 2.65 -10.07 -8.24
C ASN A 163 4.18 -10.23 -8.19
N CYS A 164 4.84 -9.80 -7.10
CA CYS A 164 6.31 -9.80 -7.01
C CYS A 164 6.92 -11.22 -7.06
N GLN A 165 6.20 -12.24 -6.61
CA GLN A 165 6.71 -13.61 -6.50
C GLN A 165 6.43 -14.45 -7.75
N THR A 166 5.22 -14.37 -8.29
CA THR A 166 4.79 -15.20 -9.43
C THR A 166 5.04 -14.52 -10.78
N ASN A 167 5.29 -13.20 -10.78
CA ASN A 167 5.36 -12.36 -11.97
C ASN A 167 4.09 -12.49 -12.84
N LYS A 168 2.94 -12.74 -12.21
CA LYS A 168 1.64 -12.76 -12.88
C LYS A 168 0.97 -11.39 -12.83
N PRO A 169 0.20 -11.02 -13.86
CA PRO A 169 -0.50 -9.76 -13.91
C PRO A 169 -1.65 -9.69 -12.89
N ILE A 170 -1.84 -8.51 -12.30
CA ILE A 170 -2.96 -8.21 -11.41
C ILE A 170 -3.97 -7.34 -12.17
N ALA A 171 -5.10 -7.94 -12.55
CA ALA A 171 -6.17 -7.27 -13.27
C ALA A 171 -7.15 -6.52 -12.34
N ASN A 172 -7.87 -5.55 -12.91
CA ASN A 172 -8.92 -4.76 -12.25
C ASN A 172 -8.46 -3.93 -11.04
N ALA A 173 -7.15 -3.72 -10.86
CA ALA A 173 -6.62 -2.87 -9.82
C ALA A 173 -6.65 -1.41 -10.27
N LYS A 174 -7.05 -0.50 -9.39
CA LYS A 174 -6.96 0.93 -9.64
C LYS A 174 -5.56 1.41 -9.27
N VAL A 175 -4.79 1.81 -10.27
CA VAL A 175 -3.47 2.42 -10.11
C VAL A 175 -3.62 3.92 -10.19
N THR A 176 -3.11 4.63 -9.19
CA THR A 176 -3.13 6.09 -9.07
C THR A 176 -1.70 6.61 -9.09
N ALA A 177 -1.42 7.55 -9.98
CA ALA A 177 -0.15 8.27 -10.05
C ALA A 177 -0.26 9.60 -9.29
N ILE A 178 0.73 9.89 -8.46
CA ILE A 178 0.74 11.06 -7.60
C ILE A 178 2.07 11.80 -7.80
N ASP A 179 2.01 13.13 -7.89
CA ASP A 179 3.19 13.99 -7.90
C ASP A 179 3.69 14.22 -6.47
N ALA A 180 4.99 14.03 -6.26
CA ALA A 180 5.67 14.20 -4.99
C ALA A 180 6.03 15.68 -4.78
N ASP A 181 5.01 16.51 -4.63
CA ASP A 181 5.16 17.94 -4.44
C ASP A 181 5.73 18.31 -3.07
N PHE A 182 6.27 19.54 -2.96
CA PHE A 182 6.79 20.03 -1.68
C PHE A 182 5.68 20.44 -0.70
N LEU A 183 4.51 20.87 -1.19
CA LEU A 183 3.43 21.45 -0.37
C LEU A 183 2.21 20.53 -0.24
N THR A 184 1.65 20.03 -1.35
CA THR A 184 0.47 19.16 -1.35
C THR A 184 0.55 18.17 -2.50
N ASP A 185 0.38 16.89 -2.21
CA ASP A 185 0.54 15.81 -3.20
C ASP A 185 -0.65 15.80 -4.15
N ASP A 186 -0.42 16.16 -5.41
CA ASP A 186 -1.47 16.25 -6.41
C ASP A 186 -1.61 14.93 -7.18
N THR A 187 -2.86 14.45 -7.34
CA THR A 187 -3.15 13.25 -8.13
C THR A 187 -3.07 13.58 -9.62
N LEU A 188 -2.13 12.99 -10.33
CA LEU A 188 -1.95 13.15 -11.79
C LEU A 188 -3.07 12.44 -12.56
N GLY A 189 -3.53 11.31 -12.06
CA GLY A 189 -4.61 10.52 -12.65
C GLY A 189 -4.65 9.10 -12.11
N TYR A 190 -5.62 8.31 -12.59
CA TYR A 190 -5.73 6.90 -12.27
C TYR A 190 -6.19 6.09 -13.49
N ALA A 191 -5.88 4.79 -13.47
CA ALA A 191 -6.33 3.82 -14.47
C ALA A 191 -6.60 2.47 -13.81
N MET A 192 -7.49 1.69 -14.42
CA MET A 192 -7.69 0.28 -14.05
C MET A 192 -6.73 -0.58 -14.85
N THR A 193 -6.12 -1.57 -14.21
CA THR A 193 -5.31 -2.58 -14.91
C THR A 193 -6.21 -3.52 -15.70
N ASP A 194 -5.78 -3.90 -16.89
CA ASP A 194 -6.46 -4.91 -17.71
C ASP A 194 -6.05 -6.34 -17.34
N ALA A 195 -6.45 -7.33 -18.16
CA ALA A 195 -6.15 -8.74 -17.92
C ALA A 195 -4.65 -9.07 -17.90
N ASP A 196 -3.84 -8.26 -18.59
CA ASP A 196 -2.38 -8.38 -18.64
C ASP A 196 -1.70 -7.50 -17.57
N GLY A 197 -2.50 -6.97 -16.62
CA GLY A 197 -2.03 -6.11 -15.54
C GLY A 197 -1.61 -4.73 -16.06
N HIS A 198 -1.85 -4.44 -17.33
CA HIS A 198 -1.39 -3.24 -17.99
C HIS A 198 -2.32 -2.07 -17.66
N PHE A 199 -1.72 -0.90 -17.40
CA PHE A 199 -2.43 0.33 -17.14
C PHE A 199 -1.78 1.50 -17.87
N ARG A 200 -2.60 2.52 -18.15
CA ARG A 200 -2.14 3.73 -18.81
C ARG A 200 -2.84 4.96 -18.24
N ILE A 201 -2.05 5.94 -17.82
CA ILE A 201 -2.51 7.21 -17.26
C ILE A 201 -2.00 8.34 -18.16
N ASP A 202 -2.92 9.09 -18.77
CA ASP A 202 -2.62 10.28 -19.56
C ASP A 202 -2.88 11.55 -18.73
N TYR A 203 -1.96 12.50 -18.75
CA TYR A 203 -2.04 13.76 -17.99
C TYR A 203 -1.31 14.88 -18.74
N SER A 204 -1.40 16.12 -18.24
CA SER A 204 -0.78 17.30 -18.83
C SER A 204 0.08 18.07 -17.82
N SER A 205 0.88 19.03 -18.28
CA SER A 205 1.64 19.84 -17.33
C SER A 205 0.78 20.76 -16.46
N VAL A 206 -0.48 21.02 -16.85
CA VAL A 206 -1.44 21.73 -16.00
C VAL A 206 -1.76 20.92 -14.73
N ASP A 207 -1.62 19.60 -14.76
CA ASP A 207 -1.99 18.74 -13.64
C ASP A 207 -0.96 18.76 -12.51
N PHE A 208 0.29 19.11 -12.80
CA PHE A 208 1.36 19.27 -11.80
C PHE A 208 1.90 20.71 -11.65
N LYS A 209 1.52 21.64 -12.55
CA LYS A 209 1.93 23.06 -12.44
C LYS A 209 0.95 23.94 -11.67
N LYS A 210 -0.21 23.42 -11.24
CA LYS A 210 -1.26 24.17 -10.51
C LYS A 210 -0.75 24.88 -9.26
N THR A 211 0.30 24.38 -8.63
CA THR A 211 0.70 24.79 -7.27
C THR A 211 2.00 25.60 -7.23
N PHE A 212 2.70 25.75 -8.36
CA PHE A 212 3.78 26.73 -8.50
C PHE A 212 3.27 28.19 -8.60
N LEU A 213 1.96 28.41 -8.82
CA LEU A 213 1.42 29.70 -9.27
C LEU A 213 0.15 30.20 -8.53
N SER A 214 -0.06 29.94 -7.22
CA SER A 214 -1.18 30.58 -6.48
C SER A 214 -1.04 30.61 -4.93
N PRO A 215 -1.45 31.68 -4.18
CA PRO A 215 -2.19 32.89 -4.59
C PRO A 215 -1.57 34.26 -4.20
N TRP A 216 -0.25 34.43 -3.99
CA TRP A 216 0.30 35.74 -3.51
C TRP A 216 1.03 36.61 -4.55
N PHE A 217 1.29 36.13 -5.77
CA PHE A 217 1.93 36.96 -6.80
C PHE A 217 1.25 36.79 -8.17
N ASN A 218 0.48 37.80 -8.55
CA ASN A 218 0.21 38.10 -9.96
C ASN A 218 1.42 38.87 -10.50
N VAL A 219 2.29 38.21 -11.26
CA VAL A 219 3.27 38.89 -12.09
C VAL A 219 3.15 38.36 -13.52
N GLU A 220 2.49 39.15 -14.37
CA GLU A 220 2.82 39.24 -15.79
C GLU A 220 4.14 40.02 -15.91
N THR A 221 5.24 39.31 -16.17
CA THR A 221 6.58 39.68 -16.71
C THR A 221 7.60 38.69 -16.13
N ASP A 222 8.43 37.95 -16.88
CA ASP A 222 9.07 38.26 -18.15
C ASP A 222 9.37 36.94 -18.94
N PRO A 223 9.39 36.98 -20.28
CA PRO A 223 9.76 35.87 -21.16
C PRO A 223 11.29 35.68 -21.13
N ASN A 224 11.73 34.41 -21.14
CA ASN A 224 13.15 33.95 -21.10
C ASN A 224 13.88 34.05 -19.74
N PHE A 225 13.66 33.13 -18.77
CA PHE A 225 14.79 32.63 -17.94
C PHE A 225 14.58 31.41 -17.00
N LEU A 226 13.50 30.62 -17.06
CA LEU A 226 13.45 29.33 -16.33
C LEU A 226 13.00 28.23 -17.27
N SER A 227 13.96 27.59 -17.92
CA SER A 227 13.76 26.35 -18.67
C SER A 227 13.40 25.23 -17.69
N PHE A 228 12.12 25.09 -17.34
CA PHE A 228 11.59 23.86 -16.76
C PHE A 228 11.61 22.77 -17.83
N GLN A 229 12.79 22.20 -18.07
CA GLN A 229 13.00 20.98 -18.87
C GLN A 229 12.85 19.71 -18.01
N SER A 230 12.36 19.85 -16.78
CA SER A 230 12.20 18.76 -15.81
C SER A 230 10.71 18.41 -15.67
N GLY A 231 10.36 17.12 -15.80
CA GLY A 231 9.02 16.60 -15.49
C GLY A 231 8.79 16.41 -13.97
N PRO A 232 7.59 15.93 -13.58
CA PRO A 232 7.21 15.75 -12.18
C PRO A 232 7.96 14.60 -11.49
N ASP A 233 7.82 14.51 -10.16
CA ASP A 233 8.37 13.42 -9.37
C ASP A 233 7.24 12.42 -9.04
N VAL A 234 7.21 11.24 -9.65
CA VAL A 234 6.01 10.39 -9.61
C VAL A 234 6.18 9.17 -8.69
N TYR A 235 5.18 8.94 -7.83
CA TYR A 235 5.01 7.69 -7.08
C TYR A 235 3.58 7.15 -7.22
N PHE A 236 3.39 5.89 -6.83
CA PHE A 236 2.16 5.14 -7.13
C PHE A 236 1.45 4.60 -5.90
N LYS A 237 0.12 4.58 -5.99
CA LYS A 237 -0.73 3.76 -5.12
C LYS A 237 -1.56 2.84 -5.98
N ALA A 238 -1.79 1.63 -5.51
CA ALA A 238 -2.65 0.67 -6.19
C ALA A 238 -3.61 0.03 -5.18
N GLU A 239 -4.89 -0.03 -5.54
CA GLU A 239 -5.94 -0.63 -4.73
C GLU A 239 -6.77 -1.62 -5.56
N LEU A 240 -7.16 -2.74 -4.94
CA LEU A 240 -8.06 -3.74 -5.52
C LEU A 240 -9.02 -4.19 -4.42
N ALA A 241 -10.33 -4.15 -4.64
CA ALA A 241 -11.31 -4.53 -3.62
C ALA A 241 -11.17 -3.82 -2.24
N GLY A 242 -10.66 -2.58 -2.24
CA GLY A 242 -10.32 -1.84 -1.01
C GLY A 242 -9.06 -2.33 -0.31
N THR A 243 -8.38 -3.35 -0.85
CA THR A 243 -7.08 -3.84 -0.42
C THR A 243 -6.00 -3.00 -1.07
N THR A 244 -5.10 -2.46 -0.25
CA THR A 244 -3.97 -1.66 -0.74
C THR A 244 -2.87 -2.58 -1.23
N LEU A 245 -2.70 -2.68 -2.54
CA LEU A 245 -1.66 -3.50 -3.19
C LEU A 245 -0.30 -2.80 -3.20
N ILE A 246 -0.31 -1.49 -3.46
CA ILE A 246 0.89 -0.63 -3.48
C ILE A 246 0.59 0.63 -2.68
N ASN A 247 1.50 1.01 -1.80
CA ASN A 247 1.43 2.25 -1.03
C ASN A 247 2.78 2.96 -1.02
N GLU A 248 3.27 3.37 -2.20
CA GLU A 248 4.50 4.17 -2.27
C GLU A 248 4.30 5.53 -1.58
N THR A 249 5.41 6.08 -1.10
CA THR A 249 5.49 7.43 -0.53
C THR A 249 6.39 8.32 -1.39
N LYS A 250 6.49 9.61 -1.07
CA LYS A 250 7.46 10.52 -1.73
C LYS A 250 8.90 10.02 -1.74
N ALA A 251 9.29 9.23 -0.73
CA ALA A 251 10.62 8.65 -0.65
C ALA A 251 10.89 7.64 -1.78
N ASN A 252 9.84 7.07 -2.36
CA ASN A 252 9.89 6.12 -3.47
C ASN A 252 9.70 6.79 -4.84
N ALA A 253 9.50 8.11 -4.88
CA ALA A 253 9.17 8.83 -6.10
C ALA A 253 10.31 8.75 -7.13
N ARG A 254 9.92 8.45 -8.37
CA ARG A 254 10.78 8.50 -9.54
C ARG A 254 10.97 9.96 -9.90
N LYS A 255 12.22 10.41 -9.91
CA LYS A 255 12.56 11.83 -10.00
C LYS A 255 12.63 12.31 -11.44
N ASN A 256 12.06 13.48 -11.70
CA ASN A 256 12.10 14.16 -13.00
C ASN A 256 11.74 13.22 -14.16
N VAL A 257 10.51 12.71 -14.15
CA VAL A 257 10.10 11.71 -15.14
C VAL A 257 10.00 12.32 -16.54
N PRO A 258 10.34 11.58 -17.61
CA PRO A 258 10.18 12.05 -18.98
C PRO A 258 8.70 12.05 -19.42
N TYR A 259 8.42 12.61 -20.61
CA TYR A 259 7.08 12.69 -21.20
C TYR A 259 6.34 11.36 -21.31
N CYS A 260 7.08 10.26 -21.47
CA CYS A 260 6.55 8.90 -21.36
C CYS A 260 7.30 8.19 -20.24
N LEU A 261 6.60 7.82 -19.17
CA LEU A 261 7.15 7.04 -18.08
C LEU A 261 6.69 5.58 -18.21
N CYS A 262 7.66 4.68 -18.34
CA CYS A 262 7.43 3.23 -18.34
C CYS A 262 7.72 2.66 -16.95
N VAL A 263 6.78 1.92 -16.37
CA VAL A 263 6.93 1.34 -15.02
C VAL A 263 6.41 -0.08 -14.91
N THR A 264 7.09 -0.90 -14.13
CA THR A 264 6.55 -2.15 -13.61
C THR A 264 6.42 -2.00 -12.11
N LEU A 265 5.19 -2.07 -11.61
CA LEU A 265 4.85 -2.10 -10.20
C LEU A 265 4.66 -3.55 -9.79
N CYS A 266 5.11 -3.92 -8.60
CA CYS A 266 4.87 -5.27 -8.09
C CYS A 266 4.30 -5.23 -6.66
N SER A 267 3.26 -6.04 -6.43
CA SER A 267 2.59 -6.22 -5.15
C SER A 267 2.99 -7.56 -4.53
N GLU A 268 3.32 -7.56 -3.24
CA GLU A 268 3.55 -8.79 -2.46
C GLU A 268 2.22 -9.46 -2.05
N ILE A 269 1.10 -8.75 -2.12
CA ILE A 269 -0.23 -9.32 -1.86
C ILE A 269 -0.58 -10.32 -2.97
N ALA A 270 -0.95 -11.53 -2.57
CA ALA A 270 -1.38 -12.58 -3.47
C ALA A 270 -2.79 -12.29 -3.99
N VAL A 271 -2.87 -11.96 -5.27
CA VAL A 271 -4.13 -11.92 -6.05
C VAL A 271 -4.05 -13.06 -7.04
N THR A 272 -4.80 -14.13 -6.80
CA THR A 272 -4.64 -15.37 -7.56
C THR A 272 -5.96 -15.92 -8.08
N ASP A 273 -5.86 -16.76 -9.10
CA ASP A 273 -6.96 -17.63 -9.46
C ASP A 273 -7.21 -18.65 -8.31
N PRO A 274 -8.46 -19.04 -8.02
CA PRO A 274 -8.75 -20.08 -7.05
C PRO A 274 -8.02 -21.42 -7.28
N ASP A 275 -7.64 -21.72 -8.52
CA ASP A 275 -6.92 -22.94 -8.88
C ASP A 275 -5.39 -22.81 -8.78
N GLU A 276 -4.89 -21.60 -8.50
CA GLU A 276 -3.47 -21.35 -8.33
C GLU A 276 -3.00 -21.70 -6.90
N SER A 277 -1.82 -22.31 -6.81
CA SER A 277 -1.16 -22.61 -5.54
C SER A 277 0.07 -21.72 -5.36
N PHE A 278 0.35 -21.35 -4.11
CA PHE A 278 1.53 -20.59 -3.70
C PHE A 278 2.06 -21.07 -2.34
N PRO A 279 3.33 -20.79 -2.00
CA PRO A 279 3.89 -21.19 -0.71
C PRO A 279 3.10 -20.59 0.45
N SER A 280 2.57 -21.46 1.30
CA SER A 280 1.81 -21.04 2.47
C SER A 280 2.73 -20.94 3.69
N ALA A 281 2.63 -19.85 4.45
CA ALA A 281 3.49 -19.61 5.60
C ALA A 281 2.86 -18.66 6.60
N TRP A 282 3.12 -18.89 7.89
CA TRP A 282 2.93 -17.91 8.95
C TRP A 282 4.15 -16.98 9.01
N THR A 283 3.94 -15.68 8.79
CA THR A 283 5.01 -14.70 8.63
C THR A 283 5.06 -13.67 9.74
N GLY A 284 3.95 -13.37 10.41
CA GLY A 284 3.87 -12.24 11.33
C GLY A 284 2.75 -12.26 12.36
N ILE A 285 2.71 -11.19 13.15
CA ILE A 285 1.64 -10.86 14.08
C ILE A 285 1.26 -9.39 13.89
N GLY A 286 0.09 -9.16 13.30
CA GLY A 286 -0.34 -7.85 12.79
C GLY A 286 0.65 -7.27 11.78
N ALA A 287 0.58 -5.95 11.59
CA ALA A 287 1.46 -5.25 10.64
C ALA A 287 2.88 -4.94 11.17
N LYS A 288 3.10 -5.04 12.50
CA LYS A 288 4.37 -4.58 13.13
C LYS A 288 5.39 -5.68 13.39
N PHE A 289 4.97 -6.92 13.68
CA PHE A 289 5.87 -7.96 14.19
C PHE A 289 5.98 -9.15 13.23
N SER A 290 7.19 -9.70 13.09
CA SER A 290 7.40 -10.96 12.39
C SER A 290 7.14 -12.16 13.31
N ALA A 291 6.95 -13.34 12.73
CA ALA A 291 6.89 -14.60 13.46
C ALA A 291 8.29 -15.22 13.67
N SER A 292 9.36 -14.42 13.69
CA SER A 292 10.77 -14.87 13.69
C SER A 292 11.55 -14.36 14.90
N TYR A 293 12.72 -14.98 15.12
CA TYR A 293 13.73 -14.54 16.09
C TYR A 293 14.71 -13.55 15.45
N GLY A 294 15.04 -12.49 16.18
CA GLY A 294 16.03 -11.49 15.78
C GLY A 294 16.19 -10.40 16.85
N THR A 295 17.15 -9.50 16.67
CA THR A 295 17.43 -8.40 17.62
C THR A 295 16.95 -7.03 17.14
N SER A 296 16.45 -6.95 15.92
CA SER A 296 15.91 -5.73 15.29
C SER A 296 14.40 -5.83 15.15
N ALA A 297 13.70 -4.68 15.10
CA ALA A 297 12.34 -4.66 14.56
C ALA A 297 12.38 -5.25 13.13
N PRO A 298 11.51 -6.19 12.78
CA PRO A 298 10.24 -6.54 13.44
C PRO A 298 10.24 -7.81 14.34
N ASP A 299 11.40 -8.39 14.67
CA ASP A 299 11.51 -9.73 15.24
C ASP A 299 11.32 -9.83 16.76
N PHE A 300 11.09 -11.05 17.25
CA PHE A 300 11.10 -11.37 18.69
C PHE A 300 12.52 -11.66 19.18
N ASP A 301 12.84 -11.22 20.39
CA ASP A 301 14.12 -11.53 21.03
C ASP A 301 14.14 -12.94 21.67
N ALA A 302 15.26 -13.29 22.32
CA ALA A 302 15.46 -14.61 22.91
C ALA A 302 14.48 -14.86 24.07
N GLU A 303 14.11 -13.80 24.81
CA GLU A 303 13.22 -13.87 25.96
C GLU A 303 11.72 -13.83 25.60
N GLY A 304 11.38 -13.53 24.35
CA GLY A 304 10.01 -13.48 23.85
C GLY A 304 9.36 -12.09 23.84
N TYR A 305 10.14 -11.01 23.96
CA TYR A 305 9.65 -9.67 23.68
C TYR A 305 9.65 -9.39 22.19
N ALA A 306 8.65 -8.66 21.72
CA ALA A 306 8.53 -8.23 20.33
C ALA A 306 9.31 -6.94 20.08
N SER A 307 10.14 -6.91 19.04
CA SER A 307 10.96 -5.78 18.56
C SER A 307 11.97 -5.21 19.56
N SER A 308 12.80 -4.27 19.11
CA SER A 308 13.74 -3.53 19.95
C SER A 308 13.08 -2.74 21.08
N ASP A 309 11.81 -2.37 20.91
CA ASP A 309 11.02 -1.65 21.91
C ASP A 309 10.67 -2.52 23.14
N LYS A 310 10.94 -3.84 23.08
CA LYS A 310 10.55 -4.82 24.11
C LYS A 310 9.05 -4.82 24.38
N ASN A 311 8.26 -4.87 23.29
CA ASN A 311 6.80 -4.94 23.35
C ASN A 311 6.33 -6.34 23.81
N VAL A 312 5.12 -6.41 24.36
CA VAL A 312 4.44 -7.66 24.73
C VAL A 312 3.05 -7.72 24.09
N LEU A 313 2.56 -8.92 23.80
CA LEU A 313 1.30 -9.10 23.11
C LEU A 313 0.10 -8.96 24.07
N PHE A 314 -1.00 -8.38 23.59
CA PHE A 314 -2.24 -8.23 24.36
C PHE A 314 -3.48 -8.20 23.46
N SER A 315 -4.66 -8.31 24.07
CA SER A 315 -5.96 -8.25 23.42
C SER A 315 -6.09 -9.29 22.29
N THR A 316 -6.75 -8.93 21.19
CA THR A 316 -6.81 -9.70 19.96
C THR A 316 -5.58 -9.43 19.11
N ILE A 317 -4.80 -10.47 18.85
CA ILE A 317 -3.71 -10.45 17.88
C ILE A 317 -4.13 -11.13 16.58
N LYS A 318 -3.70 -10.61 15.44
CA LYS A 318 -3.86 -11.27 14.14
C LYS A 318 -2.58 -12.03 13.82
N LEU A 319 -2.70 -13.33 13.57
CA LEU A 319 -1.59 -14.16 13.10
C LEU A 319 -1.58 -14.04 11.58
N THR A 320 -0.55 -13.38 11.03
CA THR A 320 -0.49 -12.95 9.63
C THR A 320 0.45 -13.81 8.79
N GLY A 321 0.16 -13.91 7.50
CA GLY A 321 0.80 -14.78 6.55
C GLY A 321 -0.15 -15.14 5.42
N GLN A 322 0.27 -16.08 4.58
CA GLN A 322 -0.48 -16.44 3.38
C GLN A 322 -0.78 -17.93 3.37
N ALA A 323 -1.96 -18.30 2.91
CA ALA A 323 -2.35 -19.71 2.77
C ALA A 323 -3.09 -19.94 1.46
N ALA A 324 -2.49 -20.75 0.59
CA ALA A 324 -3.09 -21.12 -0.68
C ALA A 324 -4.34 -21.99 -0.43
N LEU A 325 -5.33 -21.88 -1.34
CA LEU A 325 -6.54 -22.70 -1.26
C LEU A 325 -6.26 -24.18 -1.52
N LYS A 326 -5.24 -24.48 -2.34
CA LYS A 326 -4.83 -25.83 -2.74
C LYS A 326 -3.31 -25.96 -2.73
N SER A 327 -2.83 -27.18 -2.51
CA SER A 327 -1.41 -27.52 -2.66
C SER A 327 -1.03 -27.62 -4.13
N ALA A 328 0.27 -27.70 -4.43
CA ALA A 328 0.78 -27.93 -5.79
C ALA A 328 0.24 -29.23 -6.42
N ALA A 329 -0.21 -30.19 -5.61
CA ALA A 329 -0.85 -31.43 -6.06
C ALA A 329 -2.39 -31.28 -6.26
N GLY A 330 -2.95 -30.08 -6.09
CA GLY A 330 -4.37 -29.79 -6.29
C GLY A 330 -5.28 -30.13 -5.11
N HIS A 331 -4.72 -30.55 -3.97
CA HIS A 331 -5.49 -30.91 -2.78
C HIS A 331 -5.78 -29.68 -1.90
N PRO A 332 -7.00 -29.53 -1.33
CA PRO A 332 -7.31 -28.43 -0.42
C PRO A 332 -6.31 -28.33 0.74
N ILE A 333 -5.98 -27.12 1.17
CA ILE A 333 -5.12 -26.89 2.34
C ILE A 333 -5.96 -26.55 3.57
N GLU A 334 -5.52 -27.06 4.71
CA GLU A 334 -5.98 -26.66 6.04
C GLU A 334 -4.78 -26.31 6.91
N TYR A 335 -4.98 -25.41 7.86
CA TYR A 335 -3.95 -25.02 8.82
C TYR A 335 -4.50 -24.88 10.23
N ARG A 336 -3.59 -24.89 11.22
CA ARG A 336 -3.94 -24.84 12.63
C ARG A 336 -2.92 -24.03 13.40
N PHE A 337 -3.42 -23.25 14.35
CA PHE A 337 -2.61 -22.61 15.38
C PHE A 337 -2.87 -23.23 16.73
N SER A 338 -1.80 -23.47 17.49
CA SER A 338 -1.86 -24.01 18.84
C SER A 338 -0.84 -23.33 19.75
N VAL A 339 -1.16 -23.27 21.04
CA VAL A 339 -0.36 -22.56 22.04
C VAL A 339 0.03 -23.51 23.18
N SER A 340 1.25 -23.33 23.68
CA SER A 340 1.81 -24.04 24.84
C SER A 340 2.28 -23.08 25.91
N ASP A 341 2.15 -23.49 27.17
CA ASP A 341 2.77 -22.82 28.33
C ASP A 341 4.22 -23.28 28.54
N ALA A 342 4.62 -24.40 27.92
CA ALA A 342 6.00 -24.83 27.88
C ALA A 342 6.73 -24.03 26.79
N THR A 343 7.74 -23.26 27.21
CA THR A 343 8.51 -22.38 26.33
C THR A 343 9.99 -22.71 26.38
N LEU A 344 10.70 -22.31 25.32
CA LEU A 344 12.15 -22.28 25.25
C LEU A 344 12.57 -20.90 24.75
N PRO A 345 13.82 -20.46 24.97
CA PRO A 345 14.33 -19.26 24.33
C PRO A 345 14.23 -19.34 22.80
N ASN A 346 13.96 -18.21 22.14
CA ASN A 346 13.78 -18.16 20.68
C ASN A 346 15.07 -18.41 19.88
N ASP A 347 16.24 -18.21 20.50
CA ASP A 347 17.56 -18.48 19.92
C ASP A 347 18.00 -19.95 20.04
N THR A 348 17.18 -20.77 20.71
CA THR A 348 17.44 -22.20 20.87
C THR A 348 17.03 -22.98 19.61
N LEU A 349 17.89 -23.91 19.17
CA LEU A 349 17.64 -24.73 17.98
C LEU A 349 16.57 -25.83 18.17
N THR A 350 16.14 -26.06 19.42
CA THR A 350 15.10 -27.02 19.77
C THR A 350 13.77 -26.31 20.05
N ASN A 351 12.67 -27.04 19.82
CA ASN A 351 11.32 -26.56 20.08
C ASN A 351 10.76 -27.17 21.38
N PRO A 352 9.79 -26.50 22.03
CA PRO A 352 9.01 -27.11 23.10
C PRO A 352 8.38 -28.45 22.67
N PRO A 353 8.12 -29.38 23.62
CA PRO A 353 7.54 -30.67 23.29
C PRO A 353 6.23 -30.52 22.50
N LEU A 354 6.09 -31.20 21.37
CA LEU A 354 4.93 -31.03 20.49
C LEU A 354 3.59 -31.33 21.18
N GLY A 355 3.58 -32.27 22.14
CA GLY A 355 2.39 -32.60 22.95
C GLY A 355 1.99 -31.53 23.96
N SER A 356 2.81 -30.49 24.17
CA SER A 356 2.49 -29.38 25.09
C SER A 356 1.58 -28.32 24.47
N PHE A 357 1.42 -28.32 23.13
CA PHE A 357 0.57 -27.38 22.40
C PHE A 357 -0.91 -27.79 22.47
N THR A 358 -1.49 -27.68 23.67
CA THR A 358 -2.85 -28.16 23.98
C THR A 358 -3.92 -27.09 23.80
N LYS A 359 -3.56 -25.81 23.73
CA LYS A 359 -4.50 -24.69 23.57
C LYS A 359 -4.66 -24.40 22.07
N ILE A 360 -5.56 -25.13 21.42
CA ILE A 360 -5.78 -25.06 19.96
C ILE A 360 -6.76 -23.92 19.63
N VAL A 361 -6.39 -23.04 18.69
CA VAL A 361 -7.27 -22.00 18.16
C VAL A 361 -8.45 -22.67 17.45
N GLY A 362 -9.68 -22.31 17.85
CA GLY A 362 -10.91 -22.94 17.37
C GLY A 362 -11.46 -24.04 18.29
N LEU A 363 -10.68 -24.54 19.27
CA LEU A 363 -11.19 -25.50 20.27
C LEU A 363 -11.09 -24.96 21.71
N HIS A 364 -10.04 -24.20 22.03
CA HIS A 364 -9.88 -23.63 23.35
C HIS A 364 -10.90 -22.51 23.59
N PRO A 365 -11.63 -22.50 24.72
CA PRO A 365 -12.68 -21.53 24.99
C PRO A 365 -12.20 -20.08 24.82
N ASN A 366 -12.96 -19.29 24.07
CA ASN A 366 -12.73 -17.85 23.84
C ASN A 366 -11.38 -17.49 23.20
N LEU A 367 -10.60 -18.45 22.71
CA LEU A 367 -9.30 -18.20 22.10
C LEU A 367 -9.42 -17.69 20.66
N PHE A 368 -10.38 -18.21 19.89
CA PHE A 368 -10.64 -17.78 18.52
C PHE A 368 -11.44 -16.46 18.48
N VAL A 369 -11.06 -15.56 17.57
CA VAL A 369 -11.81 -14.34 17.25
C VAL A 369 -12.10 -14.31 15.73
N PRO A 370 -13.36 -14.18 15.30
CA PRO A 370 -13.71 -13.96 13.91
C PRO A 370 -12.97 -12.76 13.31
N GLY A 371 -12.46 -12.92 12.09
CA GLY A 371 -11.72 -11.87 11.38
C GLY A 371 -11.74 -12.08 9.87
N LEU A 372 -11.44 -11.03 9.11
CA LEU A 372 -11.31 -11.10 7.66
C LEU A 372 -10.06 -11.93 7.31
N VAL A 373 -10.23 -12.98 6.48
CA VAL A 373 -9.14 -13.88 6.08
C VAL A 373 -8.88 -13.89 4.57
N SER A 374 -9.84 -13.42 3.77
CA SER A 374 -9.70 -13.30 2.32
C SER A 374 -10.78 -12.36 1.75
N LYS A 375 -10.62 -11.92 0.51
CA LYS A 375 -11.67 -11.30 -0.29
C LYS A 375 -11.78 -11.97 -1.65
N LEU A 376 -12.99 -11.99 -2.19
CA LEU A 376 -13.23 -12.34 -3.59
C LEU A 376 -13.49 -11.07 -4.40
N GLU A 377 -12.78 -10.89 -5.50
CA GLU A 377 -13.00 -9.82 -6.47
C GLU A 377 -13.40 -10.42 -7.81
N ARG A 378 -14.47 -9.91 -8.40
CA ARG A 378 -15.00 -10.51 -9.63
C ARG A 378 -14.06 -10.23 -10.81
N LYS A 379 -13.74 -11.26 -11.58
CA LYS A 379 -12.88 -11.14 -12.77
C LYS A 379 -13.50 -10.25 -13.84
N VAL A 380 -14.82 -10.34 -13.98
CA VAL A 380 -15.63 -9.53 -14.90
C VAL A 380 -16.67 -8.77 -14.09
N PHE A 381 -16.71 -7.46 -14.27
CA PHE A 381 -17.65 -6.57 -13.60
C PHE A 381 -19.10 -7.06 -13.68
N SER A 382 -19.80 -6.95 -12.56
CA SER A 382 -21.23 -7.23 -12.39
C SER A 382 -21.88 -6.06 -11.66
N LEU A 383 -23.20 -5.92 -11.73
CA LEU A 383 -23.91 -4.91 -10.94
C LEU A 383 -24.09 -5.31 -9.47
N ILE A 384 -23.83 -6.57 -9.14
CA ILE A 384 -23.93 -7.15 -7.79
C ILE A 384 -22.72 -8.03 -7.51
N HIS A 385 -22.34 -8.13 -6.23
CA HIS A 385 -21.29 -9.04 -5.74
C HIS A 385 -19.97 -8.91 -6.51
N ASN A 386 -19.50 -7.68 -6.76
CA ASN A 386 -18.15 -7.51 -7.30
C ASN A 386 -17.10 -7.86 -6.26
N GLN A 387 -17.42 -7.62 -4.98
CA GLN A 387 -16.53 -7.80 -3.84
C GLN A 387 -17.26 -8.56 -2.76
N ILE A 388 -16.64 -9.64 -2.26
CA ILE A 388 -17.19 -10.45 -1.18
C ILE A 388 -16.09 -10.62 -0.12
N PRO A 389 -16.23 -10.00 1.06
CA PRO A 389 -15.30 -10.22 2.16
C PRO A 389 -15.56 -11.58 2.82
N ILE A 390 -14.48 -12.34 3.07
CA ILE A 390 -14.53 -13.65 3.70
C ILE A 390 -14.07 -13.53 5.15
N TYR A 391 -15.02 -13.60 6.08
CA TYR A 391 -14.73 -13.63 7.52
C TYR A 391 -14.67 -15.06 8.01
N SER A 392 -13.65 -15.40 8.80
CA SER A 392 -13.56 -16.66 9.53
C SER A 392 -14.67 -16.78 10.57
N ALA A 393 -15.13 -18.01 10.80
CA ALA A 393 -16.12 -18.36 11.81
C ALA A 393 -15.74 -19.65 12.53
N GLN A 394 -16.36 -19.87 13.70
CA GLN A 394 -16.11 -21.06 14.52
C GLN A 394 -16.46 -22.36 13.80
N SER A 395 -17.42 -22.32 12.87
CA SER A 395 -17.81 -23.44 12.01
C SER A 395 -16.75 -23.83 10.97
N ASP A 396 -15.76 -22.98 10.73
CA ASP A 396 -14.73 -23.22 9.72
C ASP A 396 -13.58 -24.10 10.23
N PHE A 397 -13.64 -24.45 11.52
CA PHE A 397 -12.75 -25.39 12.19
C PHE A 397 -13.38 -26.78 12.22
N ASP A 398 -12.56 -27.82 12.00
CA ASP A 398 -12.96 -29.20 12.26
C ASP A 398 -12.84 -29.58 13.75
N ALA A 399 -13.19 -30.84 14.07
CA ALA A 399 -13.16 -31.36 15.43
C ALA A 399 -11.75 -31.41 16.06
N GLU A 400 -10.69 -31.30 15.25
CA GLU A 400 -9.29 -31.27 15.66
C GLU A 400 -8.71 -29.84 15.64
N GLY A 401 -9.54 -28.84 15.31
CA GLY A 401 -9.17 -27.43 15.25
C GLY A 401 -8.41 -27.03 13.99
N TRP A 402 -8.50 -27.79 12.90
CA TRP A 402 -7.98 -27.36 11.61
C TRP A 402 -8.96 -26.41 10.92
N PHE A 403 -8.46 -25.24 10.53
CA PHE A 403 -9.19 -24.22 9.82
C PHE A 403 -9.11 -24.43 8.30
N SER A 404 -10.24 -24.24 7.62
CA SER A 404 -10.35 -24.32 6.16
C SER A 404 -10.86 -23.01 5.57
N VAL A 405 -9.97 -22.29 4.85
CA VAL A 405 -10.36 -21.09 4.09
C VAL A 405 -11.38 -21.44 3.02
N ASN A 406 -11.26 -22.62 2.40
CA ASN A 406 -12.23 -23.10 1.41
C ASN A 406 -13.63 -23.23 2.01
N HIS A 407 -13.76 -23.74 3.24
CA HIS A 407 -15.05 -23.82 3.91
C HIS A 407 -15.60 -22.43 4.26
N ALA A 408 -14.74 -21.50 4.69
CA ALA A 408 -15.12 -20.11 4.93
C ALA A 408 -15.63 -19.42 3.64
N ILE A 409 -14.97 -19.66 2.50
CA ILE A 409 -15.38 -19.19 1.17
C ILE A 409 -16.74 -19.78 0.81
N GLU A 410 -16.90 -21.11 0.88
CA GLU A 410 -18.14 -21.79 0.53
C GLU A 410 -19.32 -21.28 1.37
N ARG A 411 -19.16 -21.23 2.69
CA ARG A 411 -20.16 -20.68 3.62
C ARG A 411 -20.54 -19.25 3.25
N THR A 412 -19.55 -18.43 2.90
CA THR A 412 -19.80 -17.04 2.53
C THR A 412 -20.54 -16.97 1.19
N LEU A 413 -20.10 -17.68 0.14
CA LEU A 413 -20.79 -17.73 -1.15
C LEU A 413 -22.26 -18.13 -1.00
N ILE A 414 -22.55 -19.17 -0.20
CA ILE A 414 -23.93 -19.61 0.09
C ILE A 414 -24.74 -18.48 0.74
N SER A 415 -24.17 -17.72 1.67
CA SER A 415 -24.84 -16.58 2.30
C SER A 415 -25.17 -15.44 1.34
N TYR A 416 -24.44 -15.32 0.23
CA TYR A 416 -24.70 -14.39 -0.88
C TYR A 416 -25.56 -15.00 -2.00
N GLY A 417 -26.12 -16.20 -1.81
CA GLY A 417 -26.95 -16.88 -2.80
C GLY A 417 -26.17 -17.48 -3.98
N LEU A 418 -24.87 -17.73 -3.80
CA LEU A 418 -23.97 -18.32 -4.77
C LEU A 418 -23.61 -19.76 -4.38
N THR A 419 -22.94 -20.47 -5.29
CA THR A 419 -22.44 -21.82 -5.10
C THR A 419 -20.91 -21.86 -5.18
N LEU A 420 -20.28 -22.95 -4.73
CA LEU A 420 -18.83 -23.10 -4.87
C LEU A 420 -18.36 -23.08 -6.33
N ALA A 421 -19.22 -23.47 -7.29
CA ALA A 421 -18.90 -23.38 -8.71
C ALA A 421 -18.71 -21.93 -9.21
N ASP A 422 -19.36 -20.96 -8.55
CA ASP A 422 -19.23 -19.55 -8.88
C ASP A 422 -17.88 -18.96 -8.48
N LEU A 423 -17.09 -19.66 -7.64
CA LEU A 423 -15.76 -19.22 -7.22
C LEU A 423 -14.83 -18.96 -8.43
N ALA A 424 -14.98 -19.71 -9.52
CA ALA A 424 -14.21 -19.53 -10.76
C ALA A 424 -14.40 -18.14 -11.40
N LEU A 425 -15.48 -17.43 -11.07
CA LEU A 425 -15.77 -16.07 -11.54
C LEU A 425 -14.98 -14.98 -10.79
N TYR A 426 -14.27 -15.36 -9.73
CA TYR A 426 -13.57 -14.44 -8.84
C TYR A 426 -12.06 -14.71 -8.80
N ASN A 427 -11.29 -13.64 -8.63
CA ASN A 427 -9.95 -13.69 -8.08
C ASN A 427 -10.04 -13.76 -6.56
N VAL A 428 -9.12 -14.50 -5.96
CA VAL A 428 -8.96 -14.58 -4.51
C VAL A 428 -7.85 -13.62 -4.11
N ILE A 429 -8.17 -12.73 -3.18
CA ILE A 429 -7.22 -11.80 -2.58
C ILE A 429 -6.93 -12.33 -1.18
N ASP A 430 -5.67 -12.66 -0.93
CA ASP A 430 -5.19 -12.97 0.41
C ASP A 430 -5.08 -11.65 1.19
N GLU A 431 -5.75 -11.58 2.35
CA GLU A 431 -5.81 -10.33 3.12
C GLU A 431 -4.68 -10.19 4.13
N ASP A 432 -3.76 -11.16 4.23
CA ASP A 432 -2.67 -11.33 5.20
C ASP A 432 -3.06 -11.94 6.57
N PRO A 433 -4.22 -11.70 7.22
CA PRO A 433 -4.60 -12.47 8.41
C PRO A 433 -4.98 -13.91 8.08
N LEU A 434 -4.23 -14.87 8.63
CA LEU A 434 -4.62 -16.28 8.63
C LEU A 434 -5.75 -16.51 9.66
N ILE A 435 -5.54 -16.06 10.89
CA ILE A 435 -6.54 -16.16 11.96
C ILE A 435 -6.29 -15.10 13.03
N ALA A 436 -7.31 -14.78 13.84
CA ALA A 436 -7.15 -13.92 15.01
C ALA A 436 -7.34 -14.69 16.32
N MET A 437 -6.52 -14.33 17.30
CA MET A 437 -6.46 -14.98 18.61
C MET A 437 -6.65 -13.98 19.74
N ASN A 438 -7.52 -14.28 20.70
CA ASN A 438 -7.71 -13.52 21.92
C ASN A 438 -6.73 -13.96 23.00
N THR A 439 -5.70 -13.16 23.26
CA THR A 439 -4.68 -13.46 24.26
C THR A 439 -5.22 -13.45 25.70
N ALA A 440 -6.36 -12.79 25.97
CA ALA A 440 -6.96 -12.77 27.30
C ALA A 440 -7.47 -14.15 27.75
N ALA A 441 -7.77 -15.05 26.80
CA ALA A 441 -8.12 -16.44 27.09
C ALA A 441 -6.93 -17.27 27.61
N LEU A 442 -5.70 -16.77 27.43
CA LEU A 442 -4.47 -17.45 27.81
C LEU A 442 -3.87 -16.93 29.11
N THR A 443 -4.06 -15.64 29.41
CA THR A 443 -3.50 -15.00 30.60
C THR A 443 -4.20 -15.46 31.86
N THR A 444 -3.43 -15.94 32.83
CA THR A 444 -3.92 -16.46 34.11
C THR A 444 -3.52 -15.59 35.29
N ALA A 445 -2.55 -14.68 35.09
CA ALA A 445 -2.07 -13.78 36.12
C ALA A 445 -3.22 -12.90 36.67
N PRO A 446 -3.46 -12.89 37.99
CA PRO A 446 -4.53 -12.09 38.57
C PRO A 446 -4.23 -10.60 38.45
N ASN A 447 -5.27 -9.81 38.21
CA ASN A 447 -5.18 -8.36 38.29
C ASN A 447 -4.91 -7.93 39.74
N ILE A 448 -4.17 -6.84 39.93
CA ILE A 448 -4.20 -6.13 41.21
C ILE A 448 -5.57 -5.47 41.33
N LEU A 449 -6.32 -5.82 42.37
CA LEU A 449 -7.66 -5.27 42.57
C LEU A 449 -7.54 -3.76 42.79
N PRO A 450 -8.41 -2.94 42.16
CA PRO A 450 -8.33 -1.50 42.25
C PRO A 450 -8.16 -1.02 43.69
N ASP A 451 -8.94 -1.52 44.64
CA ASP A 451 -8.96 -0.99 46.03
C ASP A 451 -8.01 -1.69 47.00
N SER A 452 -7.03 -2.45 46.51
CA SER A 452 -6.04 -3.13 47.36
C SER A 452 -5.11 -2.18 48.11
N PHE A 453 -4.79 -1.02 47.51
CA PHE A 453 -3.82 -0.07 48.06
C PHE A 453 -4.32 1.37 47.88
N SER A 454 -3.95 2.22 48.83
CA SER A 454 -4.18 3.66 48.74
C SER A 454 -3.12 4.34 47.87
N ALA A 455 -3.39 5.55 47.39
CA ALA A 455 -2.40 6.33 46.68
C ALA A 455 -1.15 6.57 47.57
N GLY A 456 0.05 6.46 47.00
CA GLY A 456 1.32 6.60 47.73
C GLY A 456 1.69 5.39 48.59
N GLN A 457 0.86 4.34 48.63
CA GLN A 457 1.18 3.09 49.33
C GLN A 457 2.02 2.17 48.43
N PRO A 458 3.08 1.52 48.97
CA PRO A 458 3.85 0.53 48.25
C PRO A 458 3.04 -0.72 47.88
N ILE A 459 3.30 -1.26 46.68
CA ILE A 459 2.77 -2.56 46.23
C ILE A 459 3.73 -3.67 46.67
N PRO A 460 3.31 -4.58 47.57
CA PRO A 460 4.13 -5.71 48.02
C PRO A 460 4.56 -6.61 46.86
N ALA A 461 5.72 -7.26 46.99
CA ALA A 461 6.22 -8.19 45.96
C ALA A 461 5.28 -9.38 45.71
N THR A 462 4.46 -9.76 46.71
CA THR A 462 3.43 -10.81 46.56
C THR A 462 2.32 -10.44 45.58
N ASN A 463 2.19 -9.17 45.22
CA ASN A 463 1.21 -8.66 44.27
C ASN A 463 1.84 -8.36 42.90
N ASP A 464 3.12 -8.71 42.70
CA ASP A 464 3.75 -8.57 41.40
C ASP A 464 3.10 -9.50 40.38
N ILE A 465 2.71 -8.92 39.25
CA ILE A 465 2.14 -9.64 38.12
C ILE A 465 3.28 -10.46 37.49
N PRO A 466 3.18 -11.80 37.45
CA PRO A 466 4.22 -12.64 36.87
C PRO A 466 4.31 -12.45 35.35
N VAL A 467 5.48 -12.74 34.79
CA VAL A 467 5.70 -12.79 33.34
C VAL A 467 5.17 -14.11 32.81
N GLU A 468 4.10 -14.06 32.01
CA GLU A 468 3.54 -15.23 31.33
C GLU A 468 4.14 -15.36 29.92
N LYS A 469 4.77 -16.50 29.65
CA LYS A 469 5.38 -16.82 28.35
C LYS A 469 4.64 -17.97 27.70
N PHE A 470 4.51 -17.89 26.38
CA PHE A 470 3.82 -18.89 25.57
C PHE A 470 4.65 -19.24 24.34
N ALA A 471 4.47 -20.46 23.82
CA ALA A 471 4.97 -20.84 22.50
C ALA A 471 3.79 -20.94 21.55
N ILE A 472 3.94 -20.46 20.31
CA ILE A 472 2.91 -20.55 19.27
C ILE A 472 3.41 -21.48 18.17
N ARG A 473 2.55 -22.41 17.76
CA ARG A 473 2.82 -23.35 16.68
C ARG A 473 1.82 -23.20 15.57
N PHE A 474 2.34 -23.10 14.34
CA PHE A 474 1.61 -23.15 13.09
C PHE A 474 1.83 -24.50 12.42
N GLU A 475 0.73 -25.17 12.08
CA GLU A 475 0.73 -26.43 11.33
C GLU A 475 -0.09 -26.27 10.06
N ILE A 476 0.30 -26.98 9.01
CA ILE A 476 -0.35 -26.92 7.71
C ILE A 476 -0.31 -28.31 7.05
N ARG A 477 -1.39 -28.68 6.38
CA ARG A 477 -1.52 -29.97 5.69
C ARG A 477 -2.34 -29.83 4.41
N SER A 478 -2.14 -30.73 3.46
CA SER A 478 -3.03 -30.89 2.32
C SER A 478 -4.00 -32.06 2.55
N VAL A 479 -5.28 -31.87 2.26
CA VAL A 479 -6.35 -32.84 2.48
C VAL A 479 -6.51 -33.72 1.24
N ILE A 480 -6.03 -34.97 1.32
CA ILE A 480 -6.12 -35.94 0.23
C ILE A 480 -7.46 -36.68 0.31
N ASP A 481 -7.72 -37.31 1.46
CA ASP A 481 -8.98 -37.97 1.79
C ASP A 481 -9.21 -37.83 3.30
N LYS A 482 -10.07 -36.88 3.68
CA LYS A 482 -10.37 -36.57 5.08
C LYS A 482 -11.08 -37.74 5.79
N PRO A 483 -12.13 -38.37 5.21
CA PRO A 483 -12.74 -39.58 5.78
C PRO A 483 -11.74 -40.73 6.02
N ALA A 484 -10.76 -40.92 5.15
CA ALA A 484 -9.73 -41.95 5.30
C ALA A 484 -8.51 -41.49 6.15
N ASN A 485 -8.54 -40.29 6.71
CA ASN A 485 -7.44 -39.70 7.49
C ASN A 485 -6.11 -39.60 6.70
N GLN A 486 -6.20 -39.31 5.40
CA GLN A 486 -5.05 -39.18 4.51
C GLN A 486 -4.73 -37.71 4.24
N PHE A 487 -3.54 -37.30 4.67
CA PHE A 487 -3.04 -35.94 4.52
C PHE A 487 -1.64 -35.92 3.91
N GLY A 488 -1.38 -34.92 3.08
CA GLY A 488 -0.06 -34.63 2.54
C GLY A 488 0.68 -33.59 3.39
N ILE A 489 2.00 -33.64 3.33
CA ILE A 489 2.88 -32.68 4.00
C ILE A 489 2.97 -31.42 3.14
N VAL A 490 2.81 -30.25 3.77
CA VAL A 490 3.00 -28.94 3.16
C VAL A 490 4.12 -28.22 3.92
N ASN A 491 5.11 -27.69 3.18
CA ASN A 491 6.14 -26.84 3.78
C ASN A 491 5.51 -25.52 4.21
N GLY A 492 5.83 -25.04 5.41
CA GLY A 492 5.29 -23.79 5.95
C GLY A 492 5.03 -23.81 7.46
N GLY A 493 4.94 -25.00 8.06
CA GLY A 493 4.78 -25.15 9.52
C GLY A 493 5.96 -24.55 10.29
N LYS A 494 5.67 -23.91 11.44
CA LYS A 494 6.65 -23.16 12.23
C LYS A 494 6.29 -23.14 13.71
N ILE A 495 7.30 -22.98 14.57
CA ILE A 495 7.11 -22.72 16.01
C ILE A 495 7.87 -21.43 16.35
N LEU A 496 7.20 -20.57 17.12
CA LEU A 496 7.82 -19.47 17.85
C LEU A 496 7.91 -19.89 19.32
N ASN A 497 9.13 -20.11 19.81
CA ASN A 497 9.38 -20.80 21.08
C ASN A 497 8.98 -19.99 22.32
N SER A 498 9.00 -18.66 22.21
CA SER A 498 8.65 -17.75 23.29
C SER A 498 8.02 -16.47 22.77
N VAL A 499 6.87 -16.14 23.31
CA VAL A 499 6.23 -14.83 23.26
C VAL A 499 5.69 -14.48 24.63
N ILE A 500 5.76 -13.22 25.00
CA ILE A 500 5.16 -12.72 26.23
C ILE A 500 3.77 -12.16 25.91
N MET A 501 2.76 -12.62 26.65
CA MET A 501 1.40 -12.08 26.56
C MET A 501 0.97 -11.54 27.92
N ASN A 502 0.33 -10.38 27.92
CA ASN A 502 -0.20 -9.79 29.16
C ASN A 502 -1.44 -8.95 28.90
N ASN A 503 -2.52 -9.27 29.61
CA ASN A 503 -3.82 -8.59 29.52
C ASN A 503 -4.21 -7.87 30.81
N ASN A 504 -3.30 -7.77 31.78
CA ASN A 504 -3.59 -7.08 33.02
C ASN A 504 -3.74 -5.56 32.75
N PRO A 505 -4.65 -4.89 33.47
CA PRO A 505 -4.75 -3.43 33.42
C PRO A 505 -3.59 -2.81 34.19
N ILE A 506 -3.28 -1.54 33.86
CA ILE A 506 -2.36 -0.74 34.66
C ILE A 506 -2.97 -0.51 36.04
N TYR A 507 -2.21 -0.78 37.10
CA TYR A 507 -2.62 -0.40 38.44
C TYR A 507 -2.26 1.07 38.69
N ARG A 508 -3.26 1.90 38.98
CA ARG A 508 -3.08 3.33 39.24
C ARG A 508 -3.96 3.83 40.38
N LYS A 509 -3.38 4.64 41.25
CA LYS A 509 -4.05 5.41 42.30
C LYS A 509 -3.52 6.82 42.32
N LEU A 510 -4.41 7.78 42.55
CA LEU A 510 -4.12 9.20 42.63
C LEU A 510 -4.99 9.81 43.71
N ALA A 511 -4.39 10.61 44.58
CA ALA A 511 -5.08 11.43 45.56
C ALA A 511 -4.32 12.74 45.77
N VAL A 512 -5.04 13.75 46.26
CA VAL A 512 -4.43 14.97 46.82
C VAL A 512 -4.38 14.79 48.33
N LYS A 513 -3.18 14.83 48.90
CA LYS A 513 -2.96 14.52 50.32
C LYS A 513 -3.81 15.39 51.24
N GLU A 514 -3.84 16.69 50.97
CA GLU A 514 -4.54 17.68 51.78
C GLU A 514 -6.06 17.53 51.67
N LEU A 515 -6.60 16.94 50.59
CA LEU A 515 -8.02 16.61 50.50
C LEU A 515 -8.40 15.43 51.40
N GLU A 516 -7.51 14.44 51.57
CA GLU A 516 -7.76 13.30 52.45
C GLU A 516 -7.69 13.70 53.93
N GLU A 517 -6.92 14.75 54.25
CA GLU A 517 -6.75 15.30 55.60
C GLU A 517 -7.81 16.38 55.93
N SER A 518 -8.52 16.90 54.93
CA SER A 518 -9.55 17.93 55.05
C SER A 518 -10.99 17.36 55.04
N THR A 519 -11.97 18.22 55.29
CA THR A 519 -13.38 17.92 55.00
C THR A 519 -13.67 18.22 53.53
N LEU A 520 -14.41 17.35 52.84
CA LEU A 520 -14.69 17.42 51.39
C LEU A 520 -15.27 18.75 50.87
N CYS A 521 -15.68 19.67 51.75
CA CYS A 521 -16.30 20.95 51.41
C CYS A 521 -15.42 22.18 51.71
N SER A 522 -14.20 22.00 52.23
CA SER A 522 -13.32 23.13 52.56
C SER A 522 -12.21 23.27 51.50
N PRO A 523 -11.91 24.50 51.03
CA PRO A 523 -10.74 24.71 50.18
C PRO A 523 -9.46 24.27 50.89
N ILE A 524 -8.47 23.82 50.13
CA ILE A 524 -7.13 23.50 50.65
C ILE A 524 -6.17 24.68 50.38
N ASN A 525 -5.17 24.85 51.23
CA ASN A 525 -4.20 25.94 51.16
C ASN A 525 -2.76 25.42 51.41
N GLY A 526 -1.77 26.32 51.30
CA GLY A 526 -0.37 25.98 51.55
C GLY A 526 0.29 25.16 50.43
N THR A 527 1.24 24.30 50.83
CA THR A 527 1.92 23.37 49.92
C THR A 527 1.07 22.11 49.74
N ILE A 528 0.58 21.90 48.52
CA ILE A 528 -0.27 20.79 48.13
C ILE A 528 0.58 19.66 47.58
N HIS A 529 0.23 18.42 47.94
CA HIS A 529 0.95 17.24 47.52
C HIS A 529 0.05 16.23 46.81
N ALA A 530 0.56 15.67 45.73
CA ALA A 530 0.01 14.47 45.13
C ALA A 530 0.53 13.21 45.83
N LYS A 531 -0.39 12.27 46.02
CA LYS A 531 -0.10 10.87 46.31
C LYS A 531 -0.42 10.09 45.05
N TYR A 532 0.51 9.27 44.58
CA TYR A 532 0.24 8.35 43.48
C TYR A 532 0.94 7.00 43.66
N THR A 533 0.28 5.97 43.16
CA THR A 533 0.84 4.62 43.02
C THR A 533 0.55 4.17 41.60
N LEU A 534 1.59 3.83 40.86
CA LEU A 534 1.54 3.40 39.47
C LEU A 534 2.37 2.13 39.29
N TYR A 535 1.77 1.10 38.70
CA TYR A 535 2.47 -0.16 38.45
C TYR A 535 1.92 -0.93 37.25
N HIS A 536 2.86 -1.46 36.48
CA HIS A 536 2.65 -2.52 35.52
C HIS A 536 4.00 -3.16 35.19
N PRO A 537 4.12 -4.49 35.02
CA PRO A 537 5.40 -5.13 34.65
C PRO A 537 5.99 -4.60 33.33
N TYR A 538 5.13 -4.08 32.45
CA TYR A 538 5.50 -3.51 31.16
C TYR A 538 5.21 -2.02 31.07
N LEU A 539 5.28 -1.29 32.18
CA LEU A 539 5.11 0.16 32.18
C LEU A 539 6.12 0.82 31.21
N ALA A 540 5.61 1.64 30.30
CA ALA A 540 6.40 2.37 29.31
C ALA A 540 6.64 3.81 29.75
N SER A 541 5.57 4.50 30.16
CA SER A 541 5.64 5.88 30.63
C SER A 541 4.58 6.15 31.70
N GLY A 542 4.75 7.27 32.39
CA GLY A 542 3.79 7.82 33.34
C GLY A 542 3.99 9.31 33.46
N LYS A 543 2.90 10.06 33.65
CA LYS A 543 2.96 11.52 33.70
C LYS A 543 1.88 12.06 34.61
N LEU A 544 2.28 12.86 35.58
CA LEU A 544 1.36 13.64 36.40
C LEU A 544 1.26 15.05 35.81
N HIS A 545 0.06 15.50 35.52
CA HIS A 545 -0.20 16.76 34.84
C HIS A 545 -1.22 17.58 35.62
N LEU A 546 -0.92 18.86 35.85
CA LEU A 546 -1.74 19.78 36.62
C LEU A 546 -2.25 20.89 35.72
N ASN A 547 -3.57 21.05 35.65
CA ASN A 547 -4.23 22.13 34.94
C ASN A 547 -5.18 22.90 35.85
N SER A 548 -5.23 24.22 35.66
CA SER A 548 -6.19 25.12 36.30
C SER A 548 -7.38 25.36 35.36
N ASN A 549 -8.57 25.66 35.90
CA ASN A 549 -9.72 26.01 35.07
C ASN A 549 -9.59 27.38 34.38
N SER A 550 -8.73 28.27 34.88
CA SER A 550 -8.33 29.51 34.22
C SER A 550 -7.30 29.30 33.10
N LEU A 551 -6.72 28.10 32.98
CA LEU A 551 -5.62 27.75 32.08
C LEU A 551 -4.32 28.54 32.33
N THR A 552 -4.18 29.22 33.47
CA THR A 552 -2.94 29.93 33.84
C THR A 552 -1.84 28.98 34.29
N ILE A 553 -2.23 27.81 34.79
CA ILE A 553 -1.38 26.66 35.08
C ILE A 553 -1.83 25.52 34.18
N ASP A 554 -0.90 25.03 33.37
CA ASP A 554 -0.98 23.87 32.48
C ASP A 554 0.45 23.32 32.36
N ARG A 555 0.79 22.33 33.19
CA ARG A 555 2.17 21.81 33.26
C ARG A 555 2.24 20.39 33.79
N ASP A 556 3.34 19.71 33.46
CA ASP A 556 3.70 18.44 34.10
C ASP A 556 4.36 18.68 35.47
N VAL A 557 4.06 17.79 36.41
CA VAL A 557 4.71 17.76 37.73
C VAL A 557 6.05 17.05 37.58
N LEU A 558 7.13 17.69 38.02
CA LEU A 558 8.51 17.29 37.71
C LEU A 558 8.85 15.84 38.09
N ASP A 559 8.48 15.41 39.30
CA ASP A 559 8.71 14.05 39.79
C ASP A 559 7.64 13.04 39.31
N GLY A 560 6.59 13.56 38.67
CA GLY A 560 5.53 12.79 38.04
C GLY A 560 5.83 12.37 36.59
N VAL A 561 6.89 12.89 35.95
CA VAL A 561 7.29 12.50 34.59
C VAL A 561 8.19 11.26 34.63
N ILE A 562 7.78 10.20 33.94
CA ILE A 562 8.47 8.91 33.91
C ILE A 562 8.80 8.55 32.46
N ASN A 563 10.10 8.47 32.16
CA ASN A 563 10.64 7.95 30.90
C ASN A 563 11.72 6.87 31.15
N SER A 564 11.47 5.99 32.12
CA SER A 564 12.47 5.05 32.64
C SER A 564 11.88 3.68 32.92
N ALA A 565 12.72 2.64 32.92
CA ALA A 565 12.32 1.23 33.04
C ALA A 565 11.78 0.78 34.41
N SER A 566 11.61 1.67 35.38
CA SER A 566 11.08 1.27 36.70
C SER A 566 9.59 0.95 36.60
N VAL A 567 9.27 -0.32 36.85
CA VAL A 567 7.91 -0.87 36.73
C VAL A 567 6.96 -0.46 37.87
N LYS A 568 7.50 -0.02 39.02
CA LYS A 568 6.77 0.51 40.18
C LYS A 568 7.14 1.97 40.41
N ARG A 569 6.14 2.85 40.52
CA ARG A 569 6.31 4.26 40.84
C ARG A 569 5.33 4.68 41.91
N ILE A 570 5.86 5.05 43.07
CA ILE A 570 5.10 5.36 44.26
C ILE A 570 5.64 6.66 44.83
N ASN A 571 4.78 7.62 45.09
CA ASN A 571 5.11 8.82 45.83
C ASN A 571 3.93 9.20 46.72
N ALA A 572 4.20 9.48 47.99
CA ALA A 572 3.19 9.87 48.96
C ALA A 572 3.22 11.37 49.29
N ASN A 573 4.14 12.13 48.67
CA ASN A 573 4.38 13.53 49.02
C ASN A 573 5.00 14.33 47.84
N SER A 574 4.49 14.14 46.62
CA SER A 574 4.94 14.85 45.41
C SER A 574 4.40 16.29 45.42
N PRO A 575 5.24 17.33 45.52
CA PRO A 575 4.75 18.71 45.64
C PRO A 575 4.16 19.23 44.32
N LEU A 576 2.95 19.79 44.38
CA LEU A 576 2.26 20.37 43.22
C LEU A 576 2.55 21.85 43.01
N ASN A 577 3.00 22.54 44.05
CA ASN A 577 3.33 23.96 44.01
C ASN A 577 4.63 24.25 43.25
N ALA A 578 5.25 23.30 42.56
CA ALA A 578 6.47 23.49 41.77
C ALA A 578 6.46 22.66 40.48
N PRO A 579 7.16 23.09 39.39
CA PRO A 579 7.86 24.37 39.18
C PRO A 579 7.04 25.40 38.35
N PRO A 580 7.07 26.72 38.67
CA PRO A 580 7.84 27.36 39.75
C PRO A 580 7.19 27.19 41.13
N LEU A 581 8.00 27.30 42.19
CA LEU A 581 7.57 27.20 43.60
C LEU A 581 6.46 28.20 43.94
N ASP A 582 5.52 27.76 44.80
CA ASP A 582 4.44 28.53 45.42
C ASP A 582 3.58 29.32 44.42
N ASN A 583 3.32 28.73 43.26
CA ASN A 583 2.64 29.42 42.17
C ASN A 583 1.14 29.13 42.06
N LEU A 584 0.57 28.32 42.96
CA LEU A 584 -0.86 28.06 42.98
C LEU A 584 -1.58 29.32 43.49
N VAL A 585 -2.63 29.73 42.78
CA VAL A 585 -3.53 30.83 43.16
C VAL A 585 -4.95 30.31 43.35
N ARG A 586 -5.83 31.11 43.95
CA ARG A 586 -7.24 30.75 44.18
C ARG A 586 -7.93 30.30 42.88
N CYS A 587 -8.14 29.00 42.73
CA CYS A 587 -8.56 28.40 41.47
C CYS A 587 -9.02 26.95 41.67
N THR A 588 -9.81 26.43 40.74
CA THR A 588 -10.05 24.99 40.64
C THR A 588 -8.97 24.36 39.78
N TYR A 589 -8.40 23.27 40.28
CA TYR A 589 -7.36 22.51 39.61
C TYR A 589 -7.84 21.09 39.31
N SER A 590 -7.37 20.55 38.20
CA SER A 590 -7.45 19.15 37.85
C SER A 590 -6.03 18.58 37.78
N LEU A 591 -5.83 17.47 38.47
CA LEU A 591 -4.62 16.70 38.52
C LEU A 591 -4.87 15.37 37.82
N LYS A 592 -4.10 15.08 36.77
CA LYS A 592 -4.28 13.92 35.90
C LYS A 592 -3.05 13.04 35.90
N LEU A 593 -3.25 11.74 36.15
CA LEU A 593 -2.21 10.72 36.04
C LEU A 593 -2.40 9.92 34.74
N TYR A 594 -1.55 10.21 33.77
CA TYR A 594 -1.39 9.47 32.53
C TYR A 594 -0.39 8.32 32.73
N ALA A 595 -0.61 7.20 32.05
CA ALA A 595 0.31 6.08 32.06
C ALA A 595 0.13 5.21 30.82
N SER A 596 1.21 4.63 30.31
CA SER A 596 1.15 3.73 29.16
C SER A 596 2.00 2.48 29.37
N THR A 597 1.76 1.46 28.56
CA THR A 597 2.52 0.21 28.61
C THR A 597 3.16 -0.12 27.27
N ARG A 598 4.12 -1.05 27.30
CA ARG A 598 4.69 -1.66 26.09
C ARG A 598 3.80 -2.78 25.54
N LYS A 599 2.51 -2.81 25.86
CA LYS A 599 1.57 -3.77 25.27
C LYS A 599 1.25 -3.36 23.84
N HIS A 600 1.24 -4.32 22.92
CA HIS A 600 0.96 -4.10 21.50
C HIS A 600 0.31 -5.34 20.88
N ASN A 601 -0.71 -5.19 20.05
CA ASN A 601 -1.45 -6.33 19.49
C ASN A 601 -1.01 -6.71 18.06
N GLY A 602 0.19 -6.28 17.65
CA GLY A 602 0.67 -6.32 16.27
C GLY A 602 0.28 -5.11 15.40
N ASP A 603 -0.90 -4.52 15.61
CA ASP A 603 -1.39 -3.38 14.79
C ASP A 603 -1.35 -2.05 15.57
N PHE A 604 -1.73 -2.10 16.85
CA PHE A 604 -1.88 -0.95 17.73
C PHE A 604 -1.21 -1.20 19.09
N GLY A 605 -0.58 -0.15 19.63
CA GLY A 605 -0.06 -0.14 21.00
C GLY A 605 -1.11 0.27 22.02
N ASP A 606 -0.91 -0.11 23.28
CA ASP A 606 -1.63 0.45 24.43
C ASP A 606 -0.99 1.79 24.86
N SER A 607 -0.93 2.74 23.91
CA SER A 607 -0.15 3.97 24.04
C SER A 607 -0.64 4.91 25.13
N ASP A 608 -1.89 4.76 25.58
CA ASP A 608 -2.50 5.66 26.58
C ASP A 608 -2.95 4.96 27.87
N GLY A 609 -2.96 3.61 27.93
CA GLY A 609 -3.46 2.89 29.11
C GLY A 609 -4.91 3.23 29.50
N GLY A 610 -5.65 3.88 28.60
CA GLY A 610 -6.99 4.46 28.80
C GLY A 610 -7.00 5.93 29.27
N THR A 611 -8.19 6.43 29.64
CA THR A 611 -8.37 7.80 30.17
C THR A 611 -7.51 8.02 31.41
N PRO A 612 -6.82 9.16 31.61
CA PRO A 612 -6.05 9.41 32.83
C PRO A 612 -6.91 9.34 34.08
N LEU A 613 -6.32 8.96 35.22
CA LEU A 613 -6.99 9.09 36.51
C LEU A 613 -6.97 10.55 36.93
N GLU A 614 -8.12 11.11 37.29
CA GLU A 614 -8.28 12.55 37.57
C GLU A 614 -8.67 12.78 39.03
N GLN A 615 -8.12 13.84 39.62
CA GLN A 615 -8.50 14.39 40.91
C GLN A 615 -8.71 15.89 40.75
N VAL A 616 -9.82 16.40 41.26
CA VAL A 616 -10.16 17.83 41.20
C VAL A 616 -10.12 18.40 42.61
N PHE A 617 -9.51 19.56 42.77
CA PHE A 617 -9.45 20.26 44.06
C PHE A 617 -9.61 21.76 43.87
N PHE A 618 -10.13 22.42 44.90
CA PHE A 618 -10.20 23.88 44.96
C PHE A 618 -9.15 24.39 45.94
N TYR A 619 -8.24 25.21 45.42
CA TYR A 619 -7.19 25.83 46.22
C TYR A 619 -7.58 27.28 46.52
N ASP A 620 -7.34 27.74 47.74
CA ASP A 620 -7.52 29.14 48.13
C ASP A 620 -6.43 29.56 49.12
N GLU A 621 -5.49 30.36 48.63
CA GLU A 621 -4.37 30.91 49.40
C GLU A 621 -4.80 31.77 50.61
N ASN A 622 -6.05 32.24 50.62
CA ASN A 622 -6.57 33.16 51.65
C ASN A 622 -7.36 32.46 52.76
N GLN A 623 -7.49 31.12 52.73
CA GLN A 623 -8.08 30.37 53.83
C GLN A 623 -7.11 30.34 55.03
N VAL A 624 -7.64 30.60 56.22
CA VAL A 624 -6.89 30.63 57.50
C VAL A 624 -7.12 29.35 58.27
#